data_AF-A0A9P5YEJ9-F1
#
_entry.id   AF-A0A9P5YEJ9-F1
#
_cell.length_a   1.000
_cell.length_b   1.000
_cell.length_c   1.000
_cell.angle_alpha   90.00
_cell.angle_beta   90.00
_cell.angle_gamma   90.00
#
_symmetry.space_group_name_H-M   'P 1'
#
loop_
_entity.id
_entity.type
_entity.pdbx_description
1 polymer ?
#
loop_
_entity_poly.entity_id
_entity_poly.type
_entity_poly.pdbx_seq_one_letter_code
_entity_poly.pdbx_strand_id
1 'polypeptide(L)'
;SRRCALFTTYDLLMVHYNAMDDEVWRQMHKTEYWGRDVWVLPIHQSSPVEHWVLCTVSLNMRELFLYDSFAEASPWKHEVSEIICLVARLVLLANANGYPLHIVTEEG
;
A
#
# COMPACT_ATOMS: atom_id res chain seq x y z
N SER A 1 -7.89 8.53 18.69
CA SER A 1 -7.77 8.89 17.26
C SER A 1 -6.59 8.14 16.65
N ARG A 2 -6.83 6.98 16.02
CA ARG A 2 -5.86 6.27 15.17
C ARG A 2 -6.63 5.48 14.10
N ARG A 3 -7.36 6.21 13.24
CA ARG A 3 -8.13 5.63 12.12
C ARG A 3 -7.25 5.33 10.90
N CYS A 4 -6.04 5.87 10.88
CA CYS A 4 -5.13 5.73 9.74
C CYS A 4 -3.89 4.91 10.09
N ALA A 5 -3.45 4.09 9.14
CA ALA A 5 -2.10 3.51 9.10
C ALA A 5 -1.22 4.40 8.22
N LEU A 6 -0.05 4.80 8.71
CA LEU A 6 0.95 5.52 7.92
C LEU A 6 2.04 4.54 7.52
N PHE A 7 2.30 4.46 6.22
CA PHE A 7 3.40 3.70 5.66
C PHE A 7 4.59 4.60 5.38
N THR A 8 5.78 4.00 5.32
CA THR A 8 7.00 4.70 4.94
C THR A 8 7.11 4.78 3.43
N THR A 9 7.97 5.68 2.97
CA THR A 9 8.27 5.88 1.54
C THR A 9 9.01 4.70 0.93
N TYR A 10 9.52 3.78 1.75
CA TYR A 10 10.20 2.56 1.34
C TYR A 10 9.26 1.35 1.24
N ASP A 11 8.04 1.46 1.75
CA ASP A 11 7.18 0.29 1.89
C ASP A 11 6.67 -0.24 0.55
N LEU A 12 6.40 0.64 -0.42
CA LEU A 12 6.09 0.21 -1.79
C LEU A 12 7.30 -0.43 -2.47
N LEU A 13 8.53 -0.01 -2.11
CA LEU A 13 9.74 -0.55 -2.73
C LEU A 13 9.92 -2.05 -2.46
N MET A 14 9.42 -2.54 -1.32
CA MET A 14 9.41 -3.98 -1.00
C MET A 14 8.69 -4.83 -2.07
N VAL A 15 7.76 -4.26 -2.83
CA VAL A 15 7.16 -4.94 -3.98
C VAL A 15 8.15 -5.00 -5.15
N HIS A 16 8.81 -3.88 -5.49
CA HIS A 16 9.72 -3.81 -6.65
C HIS A 16 10.86 -4.82 -6.57
N TYR A 17 11.47 -5.00 -5.39
CA TYR A 17 12.57 -5.95 -5.21
C TYR A 17 12.11 -7.34 -4.75
N ASN A 18 10.80 -7.61 -4.76
CA ASN A 18 10.20 -8.88 -4.39
C ASN A 18 10.64 -9.36 -2.99
N ALA A 19 10.53 -8.49 -1.99
CA ALA A 19 10.82 -8.80 -0.60
C ALA A 19 10.06 -10.04 -0.14
N MET A 20 10.65 -10.85 0.74
CA MET A 20 9.97 -11.99 1.31
C MET A 20 8.85 -11.54 2.27
N ASP A 21 7.82 -12.37 2.41
CA ASP A 21 6.64 -12.05 3.23
C ASP A 21 6.97 -11.84 4.72
N ASP A 22 7.97 -12.53 5.26
CA ASP A 22 8.46 -12.32 6.62
C ASP A 22 9.16 -10.96 6.79
N GLU A 23 9.86 -10.48 5.76
CA GLU A 23 10.45 -9.14 5.71
C GLU A 23 9.36 -8.07 5.69
N VAL A 24 8.38 -8.20 4.78
CA VAL A 24 7.23 -7.29 4.67
C VAL A 24 6.48 -7.22 6.01
N TRP A 25 6.18 -8.37 6.61
CA TRP A 25 5.51 -8.43 7.90
C TRP A 25 6.33 -7.77 9.00
N ARG A 26 7.61 -8.12 9.13
CA ARG A 26 8.51 -7.56 10.14
C ARG A 26 8.57 -6.02 10.07
N GLN A 27 8.53 -5.46 8.87
CA GLN A 27 8.57 -4.02 8.67
C GLN A 27 7.22 -3.35 8.96
N MET A 28 6.12 -3.90 8.46
CA MET A 28 4.85 -3.16 8.37
C MET A 28 3.86 -3.48 9.50
N HIS A 29 4.04 -4.58 10.26
CA HIS A 29 3.10 -4.96 11.32
C HIS A 29 2.96 -3.90 12.43
N LYS A 30 4.01 -3.12 12.69
CA LYS A 30 4.02 -2.07 13.74
C LYS A 30 3.05 -0.93 13.45
N THR A 31 2.60 -0.78 12.20
CA THR A 31 1.58 0.21 11.83
C THR A 31 0.17 -0.21 12.29
N GLU A 32 -0.01 -1.50 12.65
CA GLU A 32 -1.28 -2.13 12.98
C GLU A 32 -2.34 -1.89 11.89
N TYR A 33 -1.91 -1.91 10.62
CA TYR A 33 -2.72 -1.48 9.48
C TYR A 33 -4.06 -2.21 9.38
N TRP A 34 -4.13 -3.46 9.82
CA TRP A 34 -5.37 -4.25 9.86
C TRP A 34 -6.47 -3.64 10.74
N GLY A 35 -6.11 -2.82 11.73
CA GLY A 35 -7.05 -2.15 12.63
C GLY A 35 -7.37 -0.71 12.21
N ARG A 36 -7.05 -0.31 10.97
CA ARG A 36 -7.16 1.08 10.48
C ARG A 36 -8.09 1.13 9.27
N ASP A 37 -8.97 2.13 9.25
CA ASP A 37 -9.93 2.36 8.16
C ASP A 37 -9.25 2.83 6.87
N VAL A 38 -8.19 3.63 7.02
CA VAL A 38 -7.48 4.27 5.91
C VAL A 38 -6.00 3.98 6.00
N TRP A 39 -5.42 3.54 4.89
CA TRP A 39 -3.98 3.34 4.74
C TRP A 39 -3.43 4.49 3.92
N VAL A 40 -2.36 5.12 4.40
CA VAL A 40 -1.74 6.27 3.74
C VAL A 40 -0.34 5.87 3.31
N LEU A 41 -0.13 5.84 1.99
CA LEU A 41 1.11 5.46 1.35
C LEU A 41 1.73 6.68 0.66
N PRO A 42 2.76 7.30 1.24
CA PRO A 42 3.57 8.28 0.53
C PRO A 42 4.46 7.55 -0.50
N ILE A 43 4.43 8.00 -1.75
CA ILE A 43 5.15 7.40 -2.87
C ILE A 43 6.15 8.41 -3.41
N HIS A 44 7.42 8.02 -3.44
CA HIS A 44 8.49 8.78 -4.08
C HIS A 44 8.78 8.19 -5.45
N GLN A 45 8.53 8.96 -6.51
CA GLN A 45 8.99 8.62 -7.84
C GLN A 45 10.32 9.34 -8.07
N SER A 46 11.42 8.59 -8.18
CA SER A 46 12.76 9.18 -8.33
C SER A 46 13.17 9.40 -9.80
N SER A 47 12.41 8.89 -10.77
CA SER A 47 12.71 8.97 -12.20
C SER A 47 11.42 8.83 -13.03
N PRO A 48 11.25 9.58 -14.14
CA PRO A 48 12.21 10.51 -14.76
C PRO A 48 12.27 11.89 -14.11
N VAL A 49 11.26 12.27 -13.34
CA VAL A 49 11.20 13.52 -12.57
C VAL A 49 11.00 13.15 -11.11
N GLU A 50 11.77 13.76 -10.22
CA GLU A 50 11.59 13.56 -8.80
C GLU A 50 10.24 14.15 -8.36
N HIS A 51 9.33 13.29 -7.92
CA HIS A 51 7.97 13.67 -7.60
C HIS A 51 7.41 12.87 -6.42
N TRP A 52 6.57 13.54 -5.62
CA TRP A 52 5.88 12.94 -4.50
C TRP A 52 4.40 12.81 -4.81
N VAL A 53 3.91 11.59 -4.64
CA VAL A 53 2.50 11.24 -4.83
C VAL A 53 1.99 10.66 -3.52
N LEU A 54 0.71 10.88 -3.25
CA LEU A 54 0.04 10.29 -2.10
C LEU A 54 -0.99 9.28 -2.57
N CYS A 55 -0.92 8.07 -2.04
CA CYS A 55 -1.98 7.08 -2.20
C CYS A 55 -2.71 6.89 -0.87
N THR A 56 -4.04 6.84 -0.91
CA THR A 56 -4.85 6.36 0.22
C THR A 56 -5.65 5.14 -0.19
N VAL A 57 -5.65 4.10 0.65
CA VAL A 57 -6.49 2.92 0.47
C VAL A 57 -7.56 2.94 1.55
N SER A 58 -8.83 2.92 1.12
CA SER A 58 -9.98 2.78 1.99
C SER A 58 -10.50 1.35 1.89
N LEU A 59 -10.24 0.54 2.92
CA LEU A 59 -10.68 -0.85 2.95
C LEU A 59 -12.21 -0.96 2.96
N ASN A 60 -12.87 -0.04 3.66
CA ASN A 60 -14.33 0.00 3.78
C ASN A 60 -15.01 0.32 2.43
N MET A 61 -14.41 1.22 1.65
CA MET A 61 -14.93 1.59 0.32
C MET A 61 -14.43 0.65 -0.79
N ARG A 62 -13.39 -0.15 -0.50
CA ARG A 62 -12.67 -0.97 -1.49
C ARG A 62 -12.10 -0.13 -2.63
N GLU A 63 -11.63 1.06 -2.27
CA GLU A 63 -11.17 2.07 -3.22
C GLU A 63 -9.75 2.51 -2.85
N LEU A 64 -8.99 2.82 -3.90
CA LEU A 64 -7.69 3.45 -3.83
C LEU A 64 -7.81 4.83 -4.48
N PHE A 65 -7.28 5.84 -3.82
CA PHE A 65 -7.18 7.20 -4.34
C PHE A 65 -5.73 7.57 -4.47
N LEU A 66 -5.32 7.92 -5.69
CA LEU A 66 -4.00 8.45 -5.98
C LEU A 66 -4.12 9.96 -6.18
N TYR A 67 -3.37 10.72 -5.40
CA TYR A 67 -3.35 12.18 -5.43
C TYR A 67 -2.02 12.64 -6.01
N ASP A 68 -2.07 13.11 -7.25
CA ASP A 68 -0.94 13.67 -7.98
C ASP A 68 -1.13 15.19 -8.13
N SER A 69 -0.21 15.97 -7.54
CA SER A 69 -0.26 17.43 -7.56
C SER A 69 0.20 18.04 -8.88
N PHE A 70 0.91 17.30 -9.72
CA PHE A 70 1.31 17.75 -11.05
C PHE A 70 0.19 17.53 -12.07
N ALA A 71 -0.83 16.74 -11.70
CA ALA A 71 -1.92 16.34 -12.58
C ALA A 71 -1.39 15.87 -13.96
N GLU A 72 -0.23 15.23 -13.96
CA GLU A 72 0.47 14.90 -15.19
C GLU A 72 -0.34 13.82 -15.92
N ALA A 73 -0.41 13.89 -17.25
CA ALA A 73 -1.15 12.90 -18.04
C ALA A 73 -0.48 11.51 -18.04
N SER A 74 0.59 11.32 -17.28
CA SER A 74 1.32 10.07 -17.19
C SER A 74 0.43 8.99 -16.57
N PRO A 75 0.29 7.82 -17.23
CA PRO A 75 -0.54 6.77 -16.69
C PRO A 75 0.20 6.09 -15.54
N TRP A 76 -0.19 6.39 -14.30
CA TRP A 76 0.18 5.71 -13.05
C TRP A 76 -0.16 4.21 -13.00
N LYS A 77 -0.32 3.55 -14.15
CA LYS A 77 -0.75 2.15 -14.28
C LYS A 77 0.23 1.20 -13.61
N HIS A 78 1.52 1.47 -13.70
CA HIS A 78 2.55 0.61 -13.11
C HIS A 78 2.49 0.70 -11.59
N GLU A 79 2.54 1.92 -11.04
CA GLU A 79 2.50 2.18 -9.60
C GLU A 79 1.18 1.70 -9.00
N VAL A 80 0.04 1.89 -9.68
CA VAL A 80 -1.26 1.36 -9.24
C VAL A 80 -1.24 -0.17 -9.14
N SER A 81 -0.63 -0.87 -10.10
CA SER A 81 -0.50 -2.32 -10.04
C SER A 81 0.34 -2.77 -8.84
N GLU A 82 1.38 -2.04 -8.51
CA GLU A 82 2.27 -2.35 -7.38
C GLU A 82 1.62 -2.04 -6.05
N ILE A 83 0.84 -0.96 -5.96
CA ILE A 83 0.07 -0.67 -4.75
C ILE A 83 -1.00 -1.75 -4.55
N ILE A 84 -1.69 -2.19 -5.60
CA ILE A 84 -2.67 -3.29 -5.52
C ILE A 84 -1.98 -4.58 -5.05
N CYS A 85 -0.80 -4.89 -5.61
CA CYS A 85 0.01 -6.03 -5.18
C CYS A 85 0.37 -5.92 -3.68
N LEU A 86 0.88 -4.77 -3.24
CA LEU A 86 1.19 -4.53 -1.83
C LEU A 86 -0.05 -4.70 -0.94
N VAL A 87 -1.19 -4.13 -1.32
CA VAL A 87 -2.44 -4.22 -0.56
C VAL A 87 -2.88 -5.67 -0.43
N ALA A 88 -2.87 -6.44 -1.53
CA ALA A 88 -3.22 -7.85 -1.50
C ALA A 88 -2.29 -8.65 -0.56
N ARG A 89 -0.97 -8.43 -0.68
CA ARG A 89 0.01 -9.07 0.19
C ARG A 89 -0.20 -8.72 1.66
N LEU A 90 -0.48 -7.46 1.99
CA LEU A 90 -0.75 -7.04 3.36
C LEU A 90 -2.02 -7.66 3.93
N VAL A 91 -3.08 -7.81 3.12
CA VAL A 91 -4.30 -8.51 3.52
C VAL A 91 -4.01 -9.97 3.84
N LEU A 92 -3.30 -10.67 2.96
CA LEU A 92 -2.91 -12.07 3.17
C LEU A 92 -2.04 -12.24 4.41
N LEU A 93 -1.05 -11.37 4.61
CA LEU A 93 -0.16 -11.37 5.77
C LEU A 93 -0.92 -11.12 7.08
N ALA A 94 -1.83 -10.16 7.10
CA ALA A 94 -2.64 -9.89 8.29
C ALA A 94 -3.50 -11.12 8.65
N ASN A 95 -4.17 -11.71 7.66
CA ASN A 95 -4.97 -12.92 7.83
C ASN A 95 -4.12 -14.09 8.36
N ALA A 96 -2.94 -14.33 7.77
CA ALA A 96 -2.02 -15.39 8.18
C ALA A 96 -1.48 -15.21 9.61
N ASN A 97 -1.40 -13.96 10.09
CA ASN A 97 -0.92 -13.63 11.44
C ASN A 97 -2.06 -13.40 12.46
N GLY A 98 -3.29 -13.79 12.15
CA GLY A 98 -4.42 -13.75 13.09
C GLY A 98 -5.15 -12.41 13.19
N TYR A 99 -4.95 -11.52 12.23
CA TYR A 99 -5.61 -10.21 12.14
C TYR A 99 -6.54 -10.18 10.91
N PRO A 100 -7.79 -10.66 11.04
CA PRO A 100 -8.65 -10.87 9.89
C PRO A 100 -9.05 -9.55 9.20
N LEU A 101 -8.84 -9.51 7.89
CA LEU A 101 -9.32 -8.51 6.95
C LEU A 101 -10.24 -9.21 5.93
N HIS A 102 -11.53 -8.87 5.96
CA HIS A 102 -12.55 -9.47 5.11
C HIS A 102 -12.60 -8.84 3.71
N ILE A 103 -11.46 -8.87 3.02
CA ILE A 103 -11.29 -8.37 1.66
C ILE A 103 -11.00 -9.57 0.77
N VAL A 104 -11.80 -9.76 -0.28
CA VAL A 104 -11.54 -10.80 -1.27
C VAL A 104 -10.39 -10.31 -2.14
N THR A 105 -9.23 -10.93 -1.98
CA THR A 105 -8.12 -10.84 -2.94
C THR A 105 -8.27 -12.03 -3.88
N GLU A 106 -8.43 -11.81 -5.19
CA GLU A 106 -8.30 -12.93 -6.13
C GLU A 106 -6.86 -13.47 -5.99
N GLU A 107 -6.73 -14.77 -5.68
CA GLU A 107 -5.44 -15.44 -5.72
C GLU A 107 -4.92 -15.33 -7.17
N GLY A 108 -3.73 -14.77 -7.33
CA GLY A 108 -3.06 -14.67 -8.63
C GLY A 108 -2.71 -16.03 -9.21
#